data_AF-A0A850DJM9-F1
#
_entry.id   AF-A0A850DJM9-F1
#
_cell.length_a   1.000
_cell.length_b   1.000
_cell.length_c   1.000
_cell.angle_alpha   90.00
_cell.angle_beta   90.00
_cell.angle_gamma   90.00
#
_symmetry.space_group_name_H-M   'P 1'
#
loop_
_entity.id
_entity.type
_entity.pdbx_description
1 polymer ?
#
loop_
_entity_poly.entity_id
_entity_poly.type
_entity_poly.pdbx_seq_one_letter_code
_entity_poly.pdbx_strand_id
1 'polypeptide(L)'
;MTGPWWEQSGQPQDPQQPQPYGPPGASGPGQPYGPPQPDPYSQPQPAYNPPPAQPENPYPAPVPGATYPAVPPQPGMPTTGLPPQPGMPTAGIPAAGMPSGPNFMPPQQPFPGHGPQQPPAGPNKALIFGGLGAVALIGIVVLIIVMATSGGSSNKKKNEAKYSPDKITNSCELVDPSVLSKWAAKPEKTPEHTESKGGYGYSSFNCTAAYKTDTTGEYKSARMYLYVTMRKTEKDAKESYDRSKATSTGSTGTGQENGDVTGIGQAAYYHSKSNSSTSSSSGDYEVGVLDSNVTFTLHVYALADENEVTLADLKETAESQAKKVLEKLGG
;
A
#
# COMPACT_ATOMS: atom_id res chain seq x y z
N MET A 1 57.57 3.87 15.76
CA MET A 1 58.10 2.92 16.77
C MET A 1 57.18 2.95 17.97
N THR A 2 56.24 2.01 18.05
CA THR A 2 55.56 1.49 19.25
C THR A 2 54.67 0.35 18.74
N GLY A 3 55.15 -0.89 18.86
CA GLY A 3 54.34 -2.10 18.64
C GLY A 3 53.80 -2.64 19.98
N PRO A 4 53.54 -3.94 20.08
CA PRO A 4 52.24 -4.58 19.76
C PRO A 4 51.76 -5.48 20.91
N TRP A 5 50.49 -5.91 21.00
CA TRP A 5 50.13 -7.01 21.92
C TRP A 5 48.85 -7.79 21.44
N TRP A 6 49.07 -9.07 21.06
CA TRP A 6 48.28 -10.35 21.00
C TRP A 6 46.83 -10.40 20.42
N GLU A 7 46.39 -11.31 19.54
CA GLU A 7 46.41 -12.81 19.40
C GLU A 7 45.42 -13.58 20.31
N GLN A 8 44.23 -13.93 19.80
CA GLN A 8 43.67 -15.27 20.08
C GLN A 8 42.71 -15.76 18.98
N SER A 9 43.12 -16.87 18.39
CA SER A 9 42.46 -17.67 17.36
C SER A 9 41.21 -18.41 17.88
N GLY A 10 40.08 -18.23 17.22
CA GLY A 10 38.92 -19.14 17.30
C GLY A 10 38.75 -19.89 15.99
N GLN A 11 38.79 -21.23 16.05
CA GLN A 11 38.54 -22.11 14.90
C GLN A 11 37.08 -22.00 14.42
N PRO A 12 36.79 -22.08 13.11
CA PRO A 12 35.44 -22.31 12.63
C PRO A 12 35.03 -23.77 12.87
N GLN A 13 33.91 -23.97 13.56
CA GLN A 13 33.20 -25.26 13.57
C GLN A 13 32.48 -25.47 12.25
N ASP A 14 32.72 -26.64 11.66
CA ASP A 14 32.17 -27.14 10.41
C ASP A 14 30.67 -27.51 10.60
N PRO A 15 29.71 -26.91 9.87
CA PRO A 15 28.33 -27.35 9.94
C PRO A 15 28.13 -28.64 9.15
N GLN A 16 27.79 -29.70 9.89
CA GLN A 16 27.47 -31.03 9.38
C GLN A 16 26.41 -30.99 8.27
N GLN A 17 26.72 -31.65 7.15
CA GLN A 17 25.79 -31.93 6.06
C GLN A 17 24.65 -32.86 6.53
N PRO A 18 23.37 -32.56 6.24
CA PRO A 18 22.31 -33.54 6.40
C PRO A 18 22.38 -34.63 5.32
N GLN A 19 22.27 -35.87 5.77
CA GLN A 19 22.25 -37.11 4.98
C GLN A 19 21.03 -37.16 4.04
N PRO A 20 21.17 -37.68 2.81
CA PRO A 20 20.04 -37.91 1.91
C PRO A 20 19.24 -39.15 2.32
N TYR A 21 17.96 -38.96 2.62
CA TYR A 21 16.97 -40.03 2.75
C TYR A 21 16.77 -40.73 1.39
N GLY A 22 17.08 -42.02 1.33
CA GLY A 22 16.75 -42.89 0.20
C GLY A 22 15.28 -43.31 0.17
N PRO A 23 14.72 -43.68 -1.00
CA PRO A 23 13.35 -44.17 -1.11
C PRO A 23 13.27 -45.68 -0.85
N PRO A 24 12.24 -46.19 -0.15
CA PRO A 24 11.92 -47.60 -0.19
C PRO A 24 10.94 -47.91 -1.33
N GLY A 25 11.35 -48.83 -2.20
CA GLY A 25 10.49 -49.47 -3.18
C GLY A 25 9.82 -50.74 -2.67
N ALA A 26 8.95 -51.27 -3.53
CA ALA A 26 8.46 -52.66 -3.62
C ALA A 26 7.28 -53.12 -2.73
N SER A 27 6.08 -52.95 -3.30
CA SER A 27 5.04 -53.99 -3.58
C SER A 27 5.01 -55.29 -2.75
N GLY A 28 3.88 -55.51 -2.08
CA GLY A 28 3.36 -56.83 -1.65
C GLY A 28 1.82 -56.80 -1.49
N PRO A 29 1.07 -57.86 -1.84
CA PRO A 29 -0.40 -57.83 -1.89
C PRO A 29 -1.06 -58.32 -0.59
N GLY A 30 -2.19 -57.70 -0.24
CA GLY A 30 -3.27 -58.33 0.53
C GLY A 30 -3.21 -58.21 2.06
N GLN A 31 -3.80 -57.14 2.61
CA GLN A 31 -4.36 -57.15 3.96
C GLN A 31 -5.69 -56.34 4.00
N PRO A 32 -6.70 -56.76 4.78
CA PRO A 32 -8.00 -56.11 4.85
C PRO A 32 -7.94 -54.80 5.66
N TYR A 33 -8.72 -53.80 5.23
CA TYR A 33 -8.83 -52.48 5.83
C TYR A 33 -9.25 -52.54 7.31
N GLY A 34 -8.34 -52.12 8.21
CA GLY A 34 -8.67 -51.71 9.57
C GLY A 34 -9.16 -50.26 9.61
N PRO A 35 -9.87 -49.85 10.68
CA PRO A 35 -10.32 -48.46 10.84
C PRO A 35 -9.13 -47.50 10.90
N PRO A 36 -9.28 -46.26 10.39
CA PRO A 36 -8.19 -45.30 10.27
C PRO A 36 -7.58 -44.97 11.64
N GLN A 37 -6.25 -45.08 11.74
CA GLN A 37 -5.50 -44.57 12.89
C GLN A 37 -5.53 -43.03 12.89
N PRO A 38 -5.64 -42.37 14.06
CA PRO A 38 -5.55 -40.92 14.17
C PRO A 38 -4.17 -40.40 13.76
N ASP A 39 -4.17 -39.28 13.03
CA ASP A 39 -2.98 -38.56 12.56
C ASP A 39 -2.07 -38.11 13.74
N PRO A 40 -0.79 -38.52 13.80
CA PRO A 40 0.15 -38.14 14.86
C PRO A 40 0.64 -36.68 14.78
N TYR A 41 0.20 -35.89 13.80
CA TYR A 41 0.59 -34.48 13.62
C TYR A 41 -0.51 -33.47 14.00
N SER A 42 -1.52 -33.90 14.74
CA SER A 42 -2.49 -33.00 15.37
C SER A 42 -1.84 -32.26 16.55
N GLN A 43 -0.99 -31.26 16.29
CA GLN A 43 -0.58 -30.34 17.35
C GLN A 43 -1.81 -29.59 17.87
N PRO A 44 -2.09 -29.60 19.19
CA PRO A 44 -3.16 -28.80 19.75
C PRO A 44 -2.84 -27.32 19.51
N GLN A 45 -3.73 -26.63 18.79
CA GLN A 45 -3.72 -25.17 18.72
C GLN A 45 -3.75 -24.63 20.16
N PRO A 46 -2.84 -23.73 20.57
CA PRO A 46 -2.92 -23.10 21.87
C PRO A 46 -4.27 -22.38 21.97
N ALA A 47 -5.04 -22.74 22.99
CA ALA A 47 -6.30 -22.07 23.30
C ALA A 47 -6.02 -20.58 23.44
N TYR A 48 -6.61 -19.78 22.56
CA TYR A 48 -6.52 -18.33 22.60
C TYR A 48 -7.26 -17.88 23.87
N ASN A 49 -6.50 -17.65 24.94
CA ASN A 49 -7.05 -17.11 26.17
C ASN A 49 -7.40 -15.64 25.87
N PRO A 50 -8.68 -15.25 25.86
CA PRO A 50 -9.02 -13.85 25.68
C PRO A 50 -8.36 -13.03 26.81
N PRO A 51 -7.87 -11.82 26.51
CA PRO A 51 -7.30 -10.96 27.54
C PRO A 51 -8.33 -10.76 28.67
N PRO A 52 -7.88 -10.73 29.94
CA PRO A 52 -8.78 -10.47 31.06
C PRO A 52 -9.52 -9.14 30.81
N ALA A 53 -10.84 -9.17 30.99
CA ALA A 53 -11.67 -7.98 30.90
C ALA A 53 -11.07 -6.87 31.76
N GLN A 54 -10.79 -5.71 31.16
CA GLN A 54 -10.42 -4.54 31.94
C GLN A 54 -11.58 -4.22 32.88
N PRO A 55 -11.31 -3.84 34.14
CA PRO A 55 -12.33 -3.39 35.06
C PRO A 55 -13.06 -2.19 34.43
N GLU A 56 -14.37 -2.36 34.20
CA GLU A 56 -15.27 -1.27 33.81
C GLU A 56 -15.14 -0.18 34.87
N ASN A 57 -14.63 0.97 34.44
CA ASN A 57 -14.58 2.16 35.28
C ASN A 57 -16.01 2.71 35.34
N PRO A 58 -16.69 2.71 36.51
CA PRO A 58 -18.06 3.16 36.59
C PRO A 58 -18.08 4.68 36.42
N TYR A 59 -18.45 5.15 35.23
CA TYR A 59 -18.84 6.54 35.06
C TYR A 59 -20.10 6.79 35.88
N PRO A 60 -20.11 7.77 36.79
CA PRO A 60 -21.30 8.10 37.56
C PRO A 60 -22.40 8.55 36.60
N ALA A 61 -23.58 7.94 36.74
CA ALA A 61 -24.78 8.34 36.03
C ALA A 61 -25.10 9.82 36.32
N PRO A 62 -25.47 10.63 35.32
CA PRO A 62 -25.82 12.03 35.53
C PRO A 62 -27.07 12.12 36.41
N VAL A 63 -26.95 12.86 37.51
CA VAL A 63 -28.03 13.14 38.46
C VAL A 63 -29.02 14.12 37.80
N PRO A 64 -30.31 13.77 37.63
CA PRO A 64 -31.30 14.71 37.12
C PRO A 64 -31.59 15.79 38.18
N GLY A 65 -31.26 17.06 37.89
CA GLY A 65 -31.67 18.19 38.71
C GLY A 65 -30.57 19.18 39.14
N ALA A 66 -29.34 19.07 38.67
CA ALA A 66 -28.30 20.04 38.99
C ALA A 66 -28.46 21.33 38.16
N THR A 67 -28.97 22.39 38.79
CA THR A 67 -28.87 23.77 38.29
C THR A 67 -27.44 24.26 38.45
N TYR A 68 -26.75 24.49 37.34
CA TYR A 68 -25.42 25.08 37.34
C TYR A 68 -25.50 26.57 37.72
N PRO A 69 -24.62 27.08 38.60
CA PRO A 69 -24.55 28.50 38.88
C PRO A 69 -24.07 29.28 37.63
N ALA A 70 -24.75 30.38 37.35
CA ALA A 70 -24.44 31.28 36.26
C ALA A 70 -23.01 31.83 36.39
N VAL A 71 -22.21 31.62 35.34
CA VAL A 71 -20.88 32.21 35.20
C VAL A 71 -21.02 33.73 35.00
N PRO A 72 -20.29 34.57 35.75
CA PRO A 72 -20.37 36.02 35.58
C PRO A 72 -19.83 36.46 34.20
N PRO A 73 -20.44 37.47 33.56
CA PRO A 73 -20.05 37.92 32.23
C PRO A 73 -18.66 38.58 32.24
N GLN A 74 -17.80 38.15 31.32
CA GLN A 74 -16.54 38.84 31.02
C GLN A 74 -16.80 40.19 30.31
N PRO A 75 -16.15 41.28 30.73
CA PRO A 75 -16.26 42.57 30.08
C PRO A 75 -15.48 42.65 28.76
N GLY A 76 -16.19 42.98 27.66
CA GLY A 76 -15.70 43.85 26.60
C GLY A 76 -15.05 43.20 25.37
N MET A 77 -15.87 42.86 24.36
CA MET A 77 -15.48 43.02 22.95
C MET A 77 -16.67 43.59 22.16
N PRO A 78 -16.47 44.64 21.34
CA PRO A 78 -17.54 45.23 20.53
C PRO A 78 -17.85 44.34 19.33
N THR A 79 -18.99 43.63 19.37
CA THR A 79 -19.52 42.86 18.24
C THR A 79 -20.46 43.73 17.40
N THR A 80 -20.06 43.95 16.15
CA THR A 80 -20.81 44.62 15.10
C THR A 80 -22.00 43.73 14.67
N GLY A 81 -23.18 44.33 14.57
CA GLY A 81 -24.47 43.64 14.54
C GLY A 81 -24.76 42.77 13.31
N LEU A 82 -25.34 41.59 13.58
CA LEU A 82 -26.12 40.80 12.63
C LEU A 82 -27.59 40.80 13.10
N PRO A 83 -28.57 40.85 12.17
CA PRO A 83 -29.99 40.97 12.51
C PRO A 83 -30.55 39.68 13.15
N PRO A 84 -31.54 39.79 14.04
CA PRO A 84 -32.09 38.65 14.79
C PRO A 84 -32.88 37.70 13.88
N GLN A 85 -32.59 36.40 13.96
CA GLN A 85 -33.44 35.36 13.38
C GLN A 85 -34.65 35.05 14.29
N PRO A 86 -35.86 34.89 13.72
CA PRO A 86 -37.06 34.50 14.47
C PRO A 86 -36.95 33.07 15.05
N GLY A 87 -37.26 32.93 16.34
CA GLY A 87 -37.21 31.67 17.07
C GLY A 87 -38.27 30.66 16.62
N MET A 88 -37.87 29.39 16.55
CA MET A 88 -38.79 28.26 16.37
C MET A 88 -39.29 27.72 17.73
N PRO A 89 -40.56 27.34 17.85
CA PRO A 89 -41.13 26.79 19.08
C PRO A 89 -40.67 25.35 19.34
N THR A 90 -40.20 25.10 20.56
CA THR A 90 -39.88 23.78 21.11
C THR A 90 -41.17 23.03 21.46
N ALA A 91 -41.47 21.95 20.72
CA ALA A 91 -42.54 21.01 21.07
C ALA A 91 -42.01 19.97 22.09
N GLY A 92 -42.58 19.99 23.30
CA GLY A 92 -42.29 19.02 24.35
C GLY A 92 -42.89 17.65 24.04
N ILE A 93 -42.08 16.60 24.23
CA ILE A 93 -42.51 15.20 24.11
C ILE A 93 -42.67 14.64 25.54
N PRO A 94 -43.82 14.04 25.90
CA PRO A 94 -44.02 13.47 27.23
C PRO A 94 -43.27 12.15 27.41
N ALA A 95 -42.63 11.99 28.56
CA ALA A 95 -41.97 10.77 28.99
C ALA A 95 -43.01 9.70 29.38
N ALA A 96 -43.03 8.59 28.65
CA ALA A 96 -43.76 7.37 29.01
C ALA A 96 -42.76 6.28 29.40
N GLY A 97 -42.92 5.74 30.61
CA GLY A 97 -42.05 4.72 31.19
C GLY A 97 -42.08 3.39 30.42
N MET A 98 -40.93 2.72 30.35
CA MET A 98 -40.82 1.37 29.80
C MET A 98 -40.66 0.32 30.91
N PRO A 99 -41.45 -0.78 30.86
CA PRO A 99 -41.24 -1.95 31.70
C PRO A 99 -40.15 -2.86 31.15
N SER A 100 -39.38 -3.45 32.06
CA SER A 100 -38.37 -4.48 31.84
C SER A 100 -38.96 -5.76 31.24
N GLY A 101 -38.39 -6.22 30.12
CA GLY A 101 -38.74 -7.47 29.44
C GLY A 101 -37.50 -8.18 28.85
N PRO A 102 -37.61 -9.49 28.54
CA PRO A 102 -36.49 -10.45 28.62
C PRO A 102 -35.68 -10.64 27.33
N ASN A 103 -34.45 -11.13 27.52
CA ASN A 103 -33.46 -11.61 26.55
C ASN A 103 -34.05 -12.10 25.21
N PHE A 104 -33.69 -11.43 24.12
CA PHE A 104 -33.79 -11.95 22.76
C PHE A 104 -32.40 -11.92 22.09
N MET A 105 -31.88 -13.10 21.79
CA MET A 105 -30.73 -13.29 20.89
C MET A 105 -31.17 -12.95 19.45
N PRO A 106 -30.40 -12.17 18.68
CA PRO A 106 -30.71 -11.94 17.28
C PRO A 106 -30.40 -13.19 16.44
N PRO A 107 -31.23 -13.54 15.44
CA PRO A 107 -30.96 -14.62 14.51
C PRO A 107 -29.78 -14.26 13.58
N GLN A 108 -28.80 -15.15 13.49
CA GLN A 108 -27.73 -15.06 12.50
C GLN A 108 -28.31 -15.21 11.09
N GLN A 109 -28.15 -14.18 10.27
CA GLN A 109 -28.41 -14.27 8.83
C GLN A 109 -27.16 -14.81 8.12
N PRO A 110 -27.31 -15.79 7.20
CA PRO A 110 -26.20 -16.25 6.38
C PRO A 110 -25.80 -15.18 5.35
N PHE A 111 -24.51 -14.87 5.31
CA PHE A 111 -23.89 -13.98 4.32
C PHE A 111 -24.01 -14.57 2.89
N PRO A 112 -24.56 -13.84 1.90
CA PRO A 112 -24.49 -14.23 0.50
C PRO A 112 -23.07 -14.04 -0.05
N GLY A 113 -22.41 -15.15 -0.40
CA GLY A 113 -21.10 -15.15 -1.04
C GLY A 113 -21.12 -14.41 -2.38
N HIS A 114 -20.28 -13.38 -2.50
CA HIS A 114 -20.05 -12.67 -3.75
C HIS A 114 -18.95 -13.40 -4.52
N GLY A 115 -19.34 -14.26 -5.45
CA GLY A 115 -18.46 -14.75 -6.50
C GLY A 115 -18.27 -13.68 -7.59
N PRO A 116 -17.16 -13.72 -8.35
CA PRO A 116 -16.92 -12.75 -9.42
C PRO A 116 -17.96 -12.89 -10.52
N GLN A 117 -18.74 -11.82 -10.75
CA GLN A 117 -19.64 -11.70 -11.89
C GLN A 117 -18.80 -11.55 -13.17
N GLN A 118 -18.94 -12.50 -14.09
CA GLN A 118 -18.49 -12.34 -15.47
C GLN A 118 -19.32 -11.24 -16.16
N PRO A 119 -18.68 -10.28 -16.85
CA PRO A 119 -19.43 -9.33 -17.65
C PRO A 119 -20.03 -10.01 -18.90
N PRO A 120 -21.29 -9.71 -19.25
CA PRO A 120 -21.95 -10.29 -20.41
C PRO A 120 -21.32 -9.77 -21.71
N ALA A 121 -21.02 -10.71 -22.61
CA ALA A 121 -20.68 -10.42 -23.99
C ALA A 121 -21.94 -10.02 -24.77
N GLY A 122 -21.92 -8.84 -25.39
CA GLY A 122 -22.98 -8.38 -26.30
C GLY A 122 -22.60 -7.10 -27.06
N PRO A 123 -23.14 -6.88 -28.27
CA PRO A 123 -22.37 -6.34 -29.39
C PRO A 123 -22.72 -4.89 -29.80
N ASN A 124 -21.68 -4.21 -30.32
CA ASN A 124 -21.62 -3.10 -31.29
C ASN A 124 -22.88 -2.22 -31.50
N LYS A 125 -22.74 -0.90 -31.28
CA LYS A 125 -22.83 0.16 -32.33
C LYS A 125 -22.65 1.59 -31.75
N ALA A 126 -21.71 2.28 -32.41
CA ALA A 126 -21.49 3.72 -32.58
C ALA A 126 -22.44 4.74 -31.90
N LEU A 127 -21.85 5.74 -31.25
CA LEU A 127 -22.22 7.14 -31.47
C LEU A 127 -21.04 8.07 -31.18
N ILE A 128 -20.59 8.74 -32.25
CA ILE A 128 -19.54 9.76 -32.30
C ILE A 128 -20.23 11.13 -32.28
N PHE A 129 -19.86 11.98 -31.32
CA PHE A 129 -19.87 13.45 -31.37
C PHE A 129 -18.83 13.89 -30.32
N GLY A 130 -17.81 14.72 -30.54
CA GLY A 130 -17.37 15.56 -31.65
C GLY A 130 -16.63 16.76 -31.03
N GLY A 131 -15.41 17.06 -31.50
CA GLY A 131 -14.71 18.33 -31.19
C GLY A 131 -13.21 18.18 -30.88
N LEU A 132 -12.38 17.95 -31.91
CA LEU A 132 -11.43 18.90 -32.53
C LEU A 132 -10.02 18.93 -31.92
N GLY A 133 -9.07 18.36 -32.67
CA GLY A 133 -7.62 18.45 -32.41
C GLY A 133 -6.81 17.48 -33.28
N ALA A 134 -6.96 17.55 -34.61
CA ALA A 134 -6.13 16.86 -35.60
C ALA A 134 -4.68 17.38 -35.50
N VAL A 135 -3.57 16.62 -35.61
CA VAL A 135 -2.94 15.88 -36.73
C VAL A 135 -1.61 15.39 -36.09
N ALA A 136 -1.13 14.16 -36.14
CA ALA A 136 -0.52 13.51 -37.31
C ALA A 136 -0.30 12.02 -37.03
N LEU A 137 -0.82 11.18 -37.92
CA LEU A 137 -0.42 9.80 -38.08
C LEU A 137 0.92 9.76 -38.83
N ILE A 138 1.96 9.25 -38.18
CA ILE A 138 3.07 8.60 -38.86
C ILE A 138 3.16 7.19 -38.30
N GLY A 139 2.78 6.23 -39.14
CA GLY A 139 2.91 4.82 -38.85
C GLY A 139 4.37 4.38 -38.87
N ILE A 140 4.75 3.62 -37.86
CA ILE A 140 5.87 2.69 -37.97
C ILE A 140 5.38 1.34 -37.42
N VAL A 141 5.04 0.46 -38.35
CA VAL A 141 4.93 -0.98 -38.12
C VAL A 141 6.36 -1.51 -38.07
N VAL A 142 6.86 -1.84 -36.88
CA VAL A 142 8.02 -2.75 -36.75
C VAL A 142 7.50 -4.11 -36.31
N LEU A 143 7.19 -4.92 -37.32
CA LEU A 143 6.93 -6.35 -37.17
C LEU A 143 8.27 -7.08 -37.37
N ILE A 144 8.98 -7.40 -36.29
CA ILE A 144 10.10 -8.34 -36.33
C ILE A 144 9.66 -9.63 -35.64
N ILE A 145 9.26 -10.59 -36.47
CA ILE A 145 9.24 -12.00 -36.16
C ILE A 145 10.68 -12.50 -36.24
N VAL A 146 11.22 -12.99 -35.13
CA VAL A 146 12.31 -13.98 -35.19
C VAL A 146 11.79 -15.30 -34.64
N MET A 147 11.82 -16.27 -35.54
CA MET A 147 11.43 -17.65 -35.36
C MET A 147 12.31 -18.35 -34.32
N ALA A 148 11.70 -19.35 -33.71
CA ALA A 148 12.35 -20.42 -32.99
C ALA A 148 13.49 -21.05 -33.81
N THR A 149 14.68 -21.10 -33.22
CA THR A 149 15.74 -22.01 -33.62
C THR A 149 16.27 -22.77 -32.41
N SER A 150 16.11 -24.10 -32.50
CA SER A 150 17.03 -25.15 -32.07
C SER A 150 17.40 -25.29 -30.58
N GLY A 151 17.17 -26.51 -30.08
CA GLY A 151 17.61 -26.98 -28.78
C GLY A 151 19.11 -26.83 -28.57
N GLY A 152 19.45 -26.14 -27.49
CA GLY A 152 20.73 -26.23 -26.81
C GLY A 152 20.43 -26.64 -25.37
N SER A 153 21.20 -27.60 -24.84
CA SER A 153 21.21 -27.93 -23.42
C SER A 153 21.55 -26.66 -22.62
N SER A 154 20.53 -25.93 -22.21
CA SER A 154 20.68 -24.85 -21.25
C SER A 154 20.81 -25.49 -19.89
N ASN A 155 22.05 -25.55 -19.38
CA ASN A 155 22.25 -25.34 -17.96
C ASN A 155 21.38 -24.14 -17.60
N LYS A 156 20.21 -24.38 -16.99
CA LYS A 156 19.38 -23.34 -16.41
C LYS A 156 20.29 -22.63 -15.42
N LYS A 157 20.92 -21.53 -15.85
CA LYS A 157 21.38 -20.51 -14.92
C LYS A 157 20.16 -20.27 -14.05
N LYS A 158 20.23 -20.68 -12.78
CA LYS A 158 19.24 -20.26 -11.80
C LYS A 158 19.11 -18.75 -12.03
N ASN A 159 17.88 -18.25 -12.23
CA ASN A 159 17.63 -16.81 -12.28
C ASN A 159 18.05 -16.28 -10.92
N GLU A 160 19.34 -15.95 -10.79
CA GLU A 160 19.92 -15.38 -9.60
C GLU A 160 19.33 -13.99 -9.45
N ALA A 161 18.89 -13.70 -8.23
CA ALA A 161 18.44 -12.37 -7.84
C ALA A 161 19.50 -11.33 -8.23
N LYS A 162 19.13 -10.37 -9.09
CA LYS A 162 20.00 -9.25 -9.47
C LYS A 162 20.29 -8.34 -8.26
N TYR A 163 19.29 -8.16 -7.39
CA TYR A 163 19.35 -7.22 -6.27
C TYR A 163 19.46 -7.96 -4.94
N SER A 164 20.31 -7.43 -4.06
CA SER A 164 20.47 -7.92 -2.68
C SER A 164 19.93 -6.90 -1.67
N PRO A 165 19.22 -7.36 -0.62
CA PRO A 165 18.76 -6.50 0.48
C PRO A 165 19.90 -6.05 1.40
N ASP A 166 21.09 -6.64 1.31
CA ASP A 166 22.15 -6.48 2.32
C ASP A 166 22.67 -5.05 2.39
N LYS A 167 22.79 -4.38 1.24
CA LYS A 167 23.29 -3.01 1.13
C LYS A 167 22.28 -1.94 1.57
N ILE A 168 21.00 -2.29 1.75
CA ILE A 168 19.97 -1.30 2.09
C ILE A 168 19.87 -1.20 3.61
N THR A 169 20.34 -0.08 4.15
CA THR A 169 20.22 0.25 5.57
C THR A 169 19.22 1.38 5.82
N ASN A 170 18.95 2.19 4.79
CA ASN A 170 18.00 3.29 4.84
C ASN A 170 17.32 3.42 3.47
N SER A 171 16.04 3.06 3.40
CA SER A 171 15.28 3.11 2.15
C SER A 171 14.92 4.52 1.69
N CYS A 172 14.98 5.53 2.55
CA CYS A 172 14.84 6.91 2.12
C CYS A 172 16.06 7.42 1.33
N GLU A 173 17.21 6.74 1.39
CA GLU A 173 18.34 7.06 0.52
C GLU A 173 18.12 6.63 -0.94
N LEU A 174 17.14 5.75 -1.21
CA LEU A 174 16.81 5.30 -2.56
C LEU A 174 16.05 6.36 -3.37
N VAL A 175 15.48 7.37 -2.69
CA VAL A 175 14.71 8.47 -3.28
C VAL A 175 15.28 9.81 -2.85
N ASP A 176 14.76 10.88 -3.46
CA ASP A 176 15.05 12.26 -3.12
C ASP A 176 13.80 12.98 -2.64
N PRO A 177 13.55 13.03 -1.33
CA PRO A 177 12.40 13.74 -0.78
C PRO A 177 12.36 15.23 -1.11
N SER A 178 13.51 15.85 -1.45
CA SER A 178 13.58 17.30 -1.69
C SER A 178 12.78 17.75 -2.91
N VAL A 179 12.47 16.84 -3.84
CA VAL A 179 11.61 17.13 -5.00
C VAL A 179 10.20 17.56 -4.60
N LEU A 180 9.74 17.18 -3.41
CA LEU A 180 8.43 17.61 -2.88
C LEU A 180 8.37 19.12 -2.59
N SER A 181 9.53 19.78 -2.49
CA SER A 181 9.61 21.24 -2.34
C SER A 181 8.97 22.02 -3.49
N LYS A 182 8.74 21.36 -4.63
CA LYS A 182 8.00 21.92 -5.78
C LYS A 182 6.58 22.36 -5.42
N TRP A 183 5.91 21.66 -4.50
CA TRP A 183 4.50 21.93 -4.16
C TRP A 183 4.30 22.43 -2.73
N ALA A 184 5.23 22.17 -1.82
CA ALA A 184 5.12 22.58 -0.44
C ALA A 184 6.49 22.98 0.13
N ALA A 185 6.58 24.08 0.86
CA ALA A 185 7.86 24.75 1.10
C ALA A 185 8.78 24.05 2.12
N LYS A 186 8.21 23.39 3.14
CA LYS A 186 8.97 22.90 4.29
C LYS A 186 8.73 21.40 4.51
N PRO A 187 9.78 20.61 4.82
CA PRO A 187 9.58 19.26 5.33
C PRO A 187 8.69 19.30 6.58
N GLU A 188 7.69 18.43 6.65
CA GLU A 188 6.84 18.28 7.83
C GLU A 188 7.62 17.63 8.99
N LYS A 189 8.48 16.66 8.65
CA LYS A 189 9.39 15.94 9.55
C LYS A 189 10.54 15.33 8.75
N THR A 190 11.54 14.79 9.45
CA THR A 190 12.57 13.95 8.83
C THR A 190 11.92 12.75 8.14
N PRO A 191 12.35 12.36 6.92
CA PRO A 191 11.87 11.16 6.26
C PRO A 191 12.00 9.92 7.16
N GLU A 192 10.96 9.11 7.19
CA GLU A 192 10.89 7.89 8.01
C GLU A 192 11.11 6.67 7.14
N HIS A 193 11.88 5.71 7.65
CA HIS A 193 12.14 4.47 6.94
C HIS A 193 11.97 3.23 7.82
N THR A 194 11.64 2.11 7.19
CA THR A 194 11.55 0.79 7.84
C THR A 194 12.08 -0.30 6.92
N GLU A 195 13.04 -1.07 7.40
CA GLU A 195 13.67 -2.19 6.70
C GLU A 195 13.33 -3.51 7.40
N SER A 196 12.78 -4.47 6.66
CA SER A 196 12.59 -5.86 7.11
C SER A 196 13.35 -6.79 6.17
N LYS A 197 14.39 -7.45 6.68
CA LYS A 197 15.23 -8.36 5.89
C LYS A 197 14.90 -9.82 6.22
N GLY A 198 14.60 -10.61 5.19
CA GLY A 198 14.47 -12.07 5.31
C GLY A 198 13.23 -12.61 6.03
N GLY A 199 12.31 -11.74 6.47
CA GLY A 199 11.02 -12.17 7.05
C GLY A 199 10.11 -12.80 5.99
N TYR A 200 9.51 -13.95 6.29
CA TYR A 200 8.50 -14.60 5.43
C TYR A 200 8.95 -14.89 3.98
N GLY A 201 10.25 -15.03 3.74
CA GLY A 201 10.80 -15.35 2.42
C GLY A 201 10.96 -14.16 1.48
N TYR A 202 10.84 -12.92 1.98
CA TYR A 202 11.14 -11.71 1.23
C TYR A 202 11.81 -10.66 2.13
N SER A 203 12.30 -9.58 1.54
CA SER A 203 12.68 -8.37 2.27
C SER A 203 11.78 -7.22 1.82
N SER A 204 11.40 -6.34 2.73
CA SER A 204 10.60 -5.15 2.44
C SER A 204 11.23 -3.90 3.01
N PHE A 205 11.07 -2.80 2.29
CA PHE A 205 11.65 -1.52 2.64
C PHE A 205 10.66 -0.40 2.37
N ASN A 206 10.52 0.53 3.30
CA ASN A 206 9.55 1.61 3.21
C ASN A 206 10.22 2.94 3.47
N CYS A 207 9.95 3.94 2.63
CA CYS A 207 10.27 5.32 2.94
C CYS A 207 9.02 6.19 2.85
N THR A 208 8.82 7.08 3.82
CA THR A 208 7.79 8.11 3.79
C THR A 208 8.43 9.48 4.01
N ALA A 209 8.09 10.43 3.13
CA ALA A 209 8.44 11.83 3.30
C ALA A 209 7.22 12.73 3.05
N ALA A 210 7.15 13.85 3.77
CA ALA A 210 6.05 14.80 3.66
C ALA A 210 6.57 16.23 3.77
N TYR A 211 5.99 17.13 2.98
CA TYR A 211 6.21 18.56 2.99
C TYR A 211 4.88 19.28 3.17
N LYS A 212 4.92 20.44 3.82
CA LYS A 212 3.78 21.33 4.02
C LYS A 212 4.19 22.80 3.95
N THR A 213 3.23 23.68 3.70
CA THR A 213 3.40 25.13 3.84
C THR A 213 2.57 25.61 5.03
N ASP A 214 3.24 26.16 6.05
CA ASP A 214 2.61 26.69 7.27
C ASP A 214 2.32 28.20 7.15
N THR A 215 1.77 28.65 6.02
CA THR A 215 1.35 30.05 5.84
C THR A 215 -0.14 30.17 6.16
N THR A 216 -0.51 31.15 6.99
CA THR A 216 -1.92 31.41 7.31
C THR A 216 -2.72 31.68 6.02
N GLY A 217 -3.68 30.81 5.71
CA GLY A 217 -4.53 30.93 4.51
C GLY A 217 -4.12 30.06 3.32
N GLU A 218 -2.97 29.39 3.37
CA GLU A 218 -2.53 28.44 2.34
C GLU A 218 -2.51 27.02 2.91
N TYR A 219 -3.09 26.06 2.18
CA TYR A 219 -3.04 24.64 2.54
C TYR A 219 -2.36 23.86 1.43
N LYS A 220 -1.02 23.94 1.40
CA LYS A 220 -0.19 23.16 0.48
C LYS A 220 0.45 21.99 1.20
N SER A 221 0.37 20.80 0.62
CA SER A 221 0.99 19.58 1.14
C SER A 221 1.47 18.70 0.01
N ALA A 222 2.59 18.00 0.23
CA ALA A 222 3.12 17.04 -0.73
C ALA A 222 3.70 15.84 0.01
N ARG A 223 3.53 14.64 -0.53
CA ARG A 223 3.95 13.39 0.11
C ARG A 223 4.57 12.45 -0.91
N MET A 224 5.57 11.71 -0.45
CA MET A 224 6.18 10.62 -1.18
C MET A 224 6.14 9.36 -0.32
N TYR A 225 5.73 8.26 -0.91
CA TYR A 225 5.75 6.94 -0.28
C TYR A 225 6.39 5.92 -1.21
N LEU A 226 7.48 5.30 -0.77
CA LEU A 226 8.16 4.23 -1.46
C LEU A 226 7.93 2.92 -0.69
N TYR A 227 7.47 1.88 -1.38
CA TYR A 227 7.36 0.52 -0.86
C TYR A 227 8.14 -0.44 -1.77
N VAL A 228 9.27 -0.96 -1.31
CA VAL A 228 10.11 -1.93 -2.05
C VAL A 228 9.94 -3.32 -1.47
N THR A 229 9.82 -4.32 -2.33
CA THR A 229 9.87 -5.74 -1.98
C THR A 229 10.93 -6.46 -2.81
N MET A 230 11.82 -7.16 -2.13
CA MET A 230 12.80 -8.08 -2.74
C MET A 230 12.39 -9.52 -2.47
N ARG A 231 12.17 -10.26 -3.54
CA ARG A 231 11.87 -11.70 -3.49
C ARG A 231 13.15 -12.52 -3.71
N LYS A 232 13.06 -13.82 -3.39
CA LYS A 232 14.14 -14.78 -3.66
C LYS A 232 14.27 -15.09 -5.14
N THR A 233 13.17 -15.01 -5.89
CA THR A 233 13.11 -15.34 -7.31
C THR A 233 12.40 -14.24 -8.09
N GLU A 234 12.78 -14.10 -9.36
CA GLU A 234 12.10 -13.21 -10.32
C GLU A 234 10.63 -13.62 -10.54
N LYS A 235 10.33 -14.92 -10.49
CA LYS A 235 8.95 -15.42 -10.59
C LYS A 235 8.07 -14.85 -9.47
N ASP A 236 8.53 -14.95 -8.22
CA ASP A 236 7.78 -14.44 -7.07
C ASP A 236 7.64 -12.91 -7.12
N ALA A 237 8.67 -12.21 -7.63
CA ALA A 237 8.63 -10.76 -7.81
C ALA A 237 7.58 -10.37 -8.86
N LYS A 238 7.55 -11.09 -9.99
CA LYS A 238 6.54 -10.92 -11.03
C LYS A 238 5.12 -11.18 -10.52
N GLU A 239 4.88 -12.27 -9.78
CA GLU A 239 3.57 -12.53 -9.20
C GLU A 239 3.13 -11.43 -8.22
N SER A 240 4.07 -10.87 -7.45
CA SER A 240 3.82 -9.75 -6.55
C SER A 240 3.50 -8.46 -7.32
N TYR A 241 4.23 -8.18 -8.39
CA TYR A 241 3.99 -7.06 -9.30
C TYR A 241 2.62 -7.18 -9.99
N ASP A 242 2.28 -8.35 -10.55
CA ASP A 242 1.02 -8.56 -11.27
C ASP A 242 -0.19 -8.37 -10.35
N ARG A 243 -0.09 -8.82 -9.08
CA ARG A 243 -1.13 -8.55 -8.06
C ARG A 243 -1.25 -7.06 -7.75
N SER A 244 -0.11 -6.38 -7.51
CA SER A 244 -0.09 -4.93 -7.25
C SER A 244 -0.73 -4.15 -8.40
N LYS A 245 -0.31 -4.45 -9.64
CA LYS A 245 -0.86 -3.87 -10.86
C LYS A 245 -2.37 -4.07 -10.94
N ALA A 246 -2.84 -5.31 -10.77
CA ALA A 246 -4.27 -5.61 -10.83
C ALA A 246 -5.08 -4.81 -9.78
N THR A 247 -4.53 -4.60 -8.58
CA THR A 247 -5.17 -3.78 -7.55
C THR A 247 -5.17 -2.29 -7.92
N SER A 248 -4.03 -1.73 -8.30
CA SER A 248 -3.90 -0.30 -8.61
C SER A 248 -4.68 0.09 -9.87
N THR A 249 -4.60 -0.72 -10.93
CA THR A 249 -5.27 -0.42 -12.22
C THR A 249 -6.72 -0.92 -12.27
N GLY A 250 -7.17 -1.70 -11.29
CA GLY A 250 -8.56 -2.15 -11.19
C GLY A 250 -9.51 -1.06 -10.69
N SER A 251 -8.97 0.00 -10.08
CA SER A 251 -9.75 1.17 -9.67
C SER A 251 -10.12 2.03 -10.88
N THR A 252 -11.39 2.38 -10.99
CA THR A 252 -11.92 3.25 -12.05
C THR A 252 -12.76 4.37 -11.45
N GLY A 253 -12.75 5.53 -12.08
CA GLY A 253 -13.49 6.70 -11.60
C GLY A 253 -13.12 7.99 -12.33
N THR A 254 -13.87 9.05 -12.08
CA THR A 254 -13.59 10.37 -12.64
C THR A 254 -12.22 10.87 -12.21
N GLY A 255 -11.44 11.38 -13.18
CA GLY A 255 -10.10 11.91 -12.94
C GLY A 255 -9.04 10.84 -12.64
N GLN A 256 -9.34 9.56 -12.87
CA GLN A 256 -8.38 8.46 -12.75
C GLN A 256 -7.88 8.02 -14.13
N GLU A 257 -6.58 7.76 -14.21
CA GLU A 257 -5.93 7.19 -15.39
C GLU A 257 -4.95 6.09 -14.95
N ASN A 258 -4.73 5.11 -15.80
CA ASN A 258 -3.71 4.08 -15.57
C ASN A 258 -3.19 3.55 -16.91
N GLY A 259 -2.04 2.90 -16.87
CA GLY A 259 -1.42 2.34 -18.07
C GLY A 259 -0.03 1.78 -17.82
N ASP A 260 0.63 1.38 -18.90
CA ASP A 260 2.01 0.91 -18.87
C ASP A 260 3.00 2.09 -18.95
N VAL A 261 4.13 1.96 -18.25
CA VAL A 261 5.25 2.88 -18.32
C VAL A 261 6.44 2.17 -18.95
N THR A 262 6.99 2.75 -20.01
CA THR A 262 8.16 2.20 -20.71
C THR A 262 9.46 2.80 -20.19
N GLY A 263 10.56 2.03 -20.26
CA GLY A 263 11.89 2.54 -19.95
C GLY A 263 12.22 2.64 -18.45
N ILE A 264 11.48 1.91 -17.60
CA ILE A 264 11.76 1.74 -16.17
C ILE A 264 11.69 0.25 -15.85
N GLY A 265 12.81 -0.33 -15.41
CA GLY A 265 12.92 -1.75 -15.11
C GLY A 265 12.61 -2.66 -16.31
N GLN A 266 12.22 -3.89 -16.03
CA GLN A 266 11.70 -4.85 -17.02
C GLN A 266 10.25 -4.55 -17.38
N ALA A 267 9.46 -4.08 -16.41
CA ALA A 267 8.08 -3.65 -16.62
C ALA A 267 7.71 -2.59 -15.57
N ALA A 268 6.87 -1.64 -15.98
CA ALA A 268 6.30 -0.66 -15.06
C ALA A 268 4.87 -0.31 -15.47
N TYR A 269 4.06 0.07 -14.48
CA TYR A 269 2.71 0.60 -14.68
C TYR A 269 2.56 1.91 -13.91
N TYR A 270 1.57 2.69 -14.28
CA TYR A 270 1.13 3.83 -13.48
C TYR A 270 -0.35 3.76 -13.16
N HIS A 271 -0.72 4.40 -12.06
CA HIS A 271 -2.08 4.78 -11.73
C HIS A 271 -2.04 6.21 -11.20
N SER A 272 -2.92 7.06 -11.67
CA SER A 272 -2.97 8.46 -11.28
C SER A 272 -4.39 8.92 -11.01
N LYS A 273 -4.53 9.89 -10.12
CA LYS A 273 -5.79 10.55 -9.82
C LYS A 273 -5.57 12.05 -9.73
N SER A 274 -6.40 12.86 -10.39
CA SER A 274 -6.42 14.31 -10.22
C SER A 274 -7.77 14.78 -9.72
N ASN A 275 -7.78 15.77 -8.83
CA ASN A 275 -8.99 16.51 -8.47
C ASN A 275 -8.65 18.00 -8.48
N SER A 276 -9.45 18.79 -9.20
CA SER A 276 -9.35 20.24 -9.25
C SER A 276 -10.66 20.87 -8.82
N SER A 277 -10.58 22.00 -8.11
CA SER A 277 -11.69 22.87 -7.74
C SER A 277 -11.30 24.32 -8.03
N THR A 278 -12.21 25.27 -7.81
CA THR A 278 -11.94 26.72 -8.00
C THR A 278 -10.98 27.32 -6.96
N SER A 279 -10.51 26.55 -5.99
CA SER A 279 -9.61 27.04 -4.93
C SER A 279 -8.44 26.12 -4.63
N SER A 280 -8.36 24.95 -5.27
CA SER A 280 -7.28 23.99 -5.03
C SER A 280 -7.15 23.00 -6.17
N SER A 281 -5.93 22.51 -6.35
CA SER A 281 -5.62 21.37 -7.21
C SER A 281 -4.89 20.31 -6.42
N SER A 282 -5.24 19.04 -6.68
CA SER A 282 -4.58 17.89 -6.08
C SER A 282 -4.34 16.82 -7.13
N GLY A 283 -3.29 16.05 -6.92
CA GLY A 283 -2.96 14.92 -7.75
C GLY A 283 -2.22 13.86 -6.96
N ASP A 284 -2.40 12.62 -7.42
CA ASP A 284 -1.72 11.42 -6.98
C ASP A 284 -1.18 10.73 -8.22
N TYR A 285 0.09 10.33 -8.20
CA TYR A 285 0.70 9.49 -9.23
C TYR A 285 1.48 8.36 -8.56
N GLU A 286 1.04 7.14 -8.78
CA GLU A 286 1.71 5.90 -8.42
C GLU A 286 2.43 5.33 -9.64
N VAL A 287 3.69 4.96 -9.47
CA VAL A 287 4.42 4.10 -10.42
C VAL A 287 4.81 2.80 -9.74
N GLY A 288 4.35 1.68 -10.29
CA GLY A 288 4.73 0.34 -9.87
C GLY A 288 5.73 -0.27 -10.83
N VAL A 289 6.82 -0.84 -10.32
CA VAL A 289 7.96 -1.32 -11.11
C VAL A 289 8.28 -2.77 -10.78
N LEU A 290 8.70 -3.52 -11.79
CA LEU A 290 9.30 -4.84 -11.72
C LEU A 290 10.68 -4.80 -12.39
N ASP A 291 11.70 -5.28 -11.70
CA ASP A 291 13.01 -5.55 -12.29
C ASP A 291 13.68 -6.73 -11.58
N SER A 292 13.86 -7.84 -12.29
CA SER A 292 14.42 -9.09 -11.74
C SER A 292 13.67 -9.54 -10.48
N ASN A 293 14.34 -9.66 -9.34
CA ASN A 293 13.76 -10.08 -8.07
C ASN A 293 13.18 -8.93 -7.22
N VAL A 294 13.17 -7.70 -7.73
CA VAL A 294 12.62 -6.52 -7.07
C VAL A 294 11.28 -6.14 -7.68
N THR A 295 10.35 -5.75 -6.82
CA THR A 295 9.16 -4.97 -7.17
C THR A 295 9.01 -3.82 -6.19
N PHE A 296 8.57 -2.67 -6.65
CA PHE A 296 8.26 -1.55 -5.76
C PHE A 296 7.12 -0.68 -6.30
N THR A 297 6.46 0.04 -5.40
CA THR A 297 5.57 1.15 -5.75
C THR A 297 6.14 2.45 -5.19
N LEU A 298 6.03 3.52 -5.98
CA LEU A 298 6.36 4.86 -5.56
C LEU A 298 5.15 5.75 -5.82
N HIS A 299 4.63 6.34 -4.75
CA HIS A 299 3.51 7.27 -4.79
C HIS A 299 4.02 8.68 -4.55
N VAL A 300 3.59 9.61 -5.40
CA VAL A 300 3.78 11.04 -5.22
C VAL A 300 2.41 11.70 -5.19
N TYR A 301 2.11 12.36 -4.08
CA TYR A 301 0.88 13.12 -3.89
C TYR A 301 1.21 14.58 -3.68
N ALA A 302 0.40 15.47 -4.26
CA ALA A 302 0.45 16.89 -3.97
C ALA A 302 -0.95 17.50 -3.90
N LEU A 303 -1.08 18.52 -3.07
CA LEU A 303 -2.23 19.40 -2.93
C LEU A 303 -1.68 20.82 -2.80
N ALA A 304 -2.15 21.72 -3.64
CA ALA A 304 -1.77 23.12 -3.60
C ALA A 304 -2.92 24.00 -4.15
N ASP A 305 -2.63 25.27 -4.41
CA ASP A 305 -3.63 26.20 -4.93
C ASP A 305 -4.09 25.80 -6.34
N GLU A 306 -5.07 26.52 -6.88
CA GLU A 306 -5.62 26.24 -8.20
C GLU A 306 -4.52 26.22 -9.27
N ASN A 307 -4.52 25.18 -10.10
CA ASN A 307 -3.58 24.99 -11.22
C ASN A 307 -2.09 24.84 -10.85
N GLU A 308 -1.73 24.73 -9.57
CA GLU A 308 -0.34 24.51 -9.13
C GLU A 308 0.10 23.04 -9.17
N VAL A 309 -0.84 22.10 -9.12
CA VAL A 309 -0.56 20.66 -9.22
C VAL A 309 -1.03 20.14 -10.58
N THR A 310 -0.11 19.64 -11.40
CA THR A 310 -0.42 18.97 -12.65
C THR A 310 -0.03 17.49 -12.60
N LEU A 311 -0.79 16.63 -13.30
CA LEU A 311 -0.43 15.21 -13.43
C LEU A 311 0.90 15.01 -14.17
N ALA A 312 1.25 15.92 -15.10
CA ALA A 312 2.52 15.85 -15.83
C ALA A 312 3.72 16.03 -14.88
N ASP A 313 3.63 16.98 -13.94
CA ASP A 313 4.69 17.23 -12.96
C ASP A 313 4.84 16.06 -11.98
N LEU A 314 3.72 15.50 -11.52
CA LEU A 314 3.71 14.33 -10.64
C LEU A 314 4.28 13.10 -11.35
N LYS A 315 3.89 12.89 -12.62
CA LYS A 315 4.43 11.83 -13.48
C LYS A 315 5.94 11.93 -13.63
N GLU A 316 6.44 13.08 -14.06
CA GLU A 316 7.88 13.30 -14.26
C GLU A 316 8.65 13.04 -12.96
N THR A 317 8.13 13.55 -11.84
CA THR A 317 8.74 13.37 -10.52
C THR A 317 8.78 11.89 -10.12
N ALA A 318 7.64 11.20 -10.18
CA ALA A 318 7.54 9.79 -9.80
C ALA A 318 8.40 8.89 -10.69
N GLU A 319 8.36 9.06 -12.01
CA GLU A 319 9.15 8.24 -12.95
C GLU A 319 10.66 8.49 -12.83
N SER A 320 11.08 9.74 -12.60
CA SER A 320 12.48 10.09 -12.36
C SER A 320 13.00 9.45 -11.07
N GLN A 321 12.22 9.55 -9.98
CA GLN A 321 12.57 8.92 -8.71
C GLN A 321 12.55 7.39 -8.79
N ALA A 322 11.64 6.78 -9.53
CA ALA A 322 11.63 5.33 -9.75
C ALA A 322 12.89 4.83 -10.48
N LYS A 323 13.38 5.58 -11.47
CA LYS A 323 14.68 5.29 -12.10
C LYS A 323 15.83 5.39 -11.10
N LYS A 324 15.83 6.44 -10.27
CA LYS A 324 16.83 6.64 -9.20
C LYS A 324 16.85 5.47 -8.20
N VAL A 325 15.68 4.93 -7.83
CA VAL A 325 15.57 3.75 -6.97
C VAL A 325 16.31 2.57 -7.62
N LEU A 326 16.02 2.22 -8.88
CA LEU A 326 16.69 1.12 -9.57
C LEU A 326 18.21 1.33 -9.69
N GLU A 327 18.64 2.55 -9.95
CA GLU A 327 20.05 2.91 -10.07
C GLU A 327 20.79 2.72 -8.73
N LYS A 328 20.18 3.16 -7.62
CA LYS A 328 20.71 2.99 -6.26
C LYS A 328 20.69 1.54 -5.78
N LEU A 329 19.71 0.75 -6.21
CA LEU A 329 19.64 -0.68 -5.91
C LEU A 329 20.71 -1.49 -6.66
N GLY A 330 21.09 -1.05 -7.86
CA GLY A 330 22.07 -1.72 -8.72
C GLY A 330 23.53 -1.41 -8.41
N GLY A 331 23.83 -0.29 -7.73
CA GLY A 331 25.16 0.09 -7.24
C GLY A 331 25.64 -0.73 -6.04
#